data_AF-A0A1I5ARI2-F1
#
_entry.id   AF-A0A1I5ARI2-F1
#
_cell.length_a   1.000
_cell.length_b   1.000
_cell.length_c   1.000
_cell.angle_alpha   90.00
_cell.angle_beta   90.00
_cell.angle_gamma   90.00
#
_symmetry.space_group_name_H-M   'P 1'
#
loop_
_entity.id
_entity.type
_entity.pdbx_description
1 polymer ?
#
loop_
_entity_poly.entity_id
_entity_poly.type
_entity_poly.pdbx_seq_one_letter_code
_entity_poly.pdbx_strand_id
1 'polypeptide(L)'
;MNKSYALPDKLILIFIYLLYIIGIGIYIGAFLLDYQNNINLYTGMFFIFVIFNRLAFHSFANKKRLKYYLYLTELCFLVYLLFLYIYDFEYFIRYKILAIPAIILVHVQLFFYQKMKQNHEKS
;
A
#
# COMPACT_ATOMS: atom_id res chain seq x y z
N MET A 1 -6.87 -24.51 -20.98
CA MET A 1 -5.47 -24.65 -20.53
C MET A 1 -4.78 -23.31 -20.74
N ASN A 2 -4.39 -22.61 -19.68
CA ASN A 2 -3.50 -21.46 -19.83
C ASN A 2 -2.43 -21.48 -18.75
N LYS A 3 -1.20 -21.25 -19.20
CA LYS A 3 0.04 -21.76 -18.62
C LYS A 3 0.35 -21.21 -17.24
N SER A 4 0.94 -22.08 -16.44
CA SER A 4 1.54 -21.85 -15.13
C SER A 4 2.58 -20.71 -15.18
N TYR A 5 2.26 -19.58 -14.56
CA TYR A 5 3.21 -18.53 -14.16
C TYR A 5 3.33 -18.44 -12.62
N ALA A 6 3.09 -19.55 -11.91
CA ALA A 6 2.85 -19.53 -10.46
C ALA A 6 4.11 -19.32 -9.57
N LEU A 7 5.32 -19.27 -10.13
CA LEU A 7 6.58 -18.99 -9.42
C LEU A 7 7.04 -17.51 -9.51
N PRO A 8 7.10 -16.86 -10.69
CA PRO A 8 7.54 -15.47 -10.78
C PRO A 8 6.65 -14.50 -9.98
N ASP A 9 5.33 -14.70 -10.01
CA ASP A 9 4.39 -13.83 -9.28
C ASP A 9 4.58 -13.88 -7.76
N LYS A 10 5.00 -15.05 -7.21
CA LYS A 10 5.27 -15.20 -5.77
C LYS A 10 6.51 -14.45 -5.33
N LEU A 11 7.59 -14.54 -6.11
CA LEU A 11 8.83 -13.83 -5.81
C LEU A 11 8.62 -12.31 -5.88
N ILE A 12 7.84 -11.84 -6.86
CA ILE A 12 7.45 -10.43 -6.97
C ILE A 12 6.64 -10.00 -5.74
N LEU A 13 5.67 -10.80 -5.30
CA LEU A 13 4.84 -10.47 -4.13
C LEU A 13 5.67 -10.41 -2.84
N ILE A 14 6.59 -11.37 -2.64
CA ILE A 14 7.51 -11.41 -1.50
C ILE A 14 8.43 -10.19 -1.52
N PHE A 15 8.95 -9.83 -2.70
CA PHE A 15 9.80 -8.67 -2.87
C PHE A 15 9.06 -7.36 -2.57
N ILE A 16 7.85 -7.18 -3.11
CA ILE A 16 6.99 -6.04 -2.80
C ILE A 16 6.73 -5.97 -1.29
N TYR A 17 6.50 -7.10 -0.62
CA TYR A 17 6.26 -7.14 0.81
C TYR A 17 7.50 -6.76 1.64
N LEU A 18 8.68 -7.22 1.24
CA LEU A 18 9.95 -6.83 1.86
C LEU A 18 10.16 -5.32 1.77
N LEU A 19 9.96 -4.75 0.58
CA LEU A 19 10.02 -3.30 0.38
C LEU A 19 8.96 -2.58 1.23
N TYR A 20 7.80 -3.19 1.42
CA TYR A 20 6.73 -2.63 2.23
C TYR A 20 7.08 -2.56 3.72
N ILE A 21 7.67 -3.63 4.27
CA ILE A 21 8.14 -3.67 5.66
C ILE A 21 9.21 -2.61 5.88
N ILE A 22 10.17 -2.50 4.95
CA ILE A 22 11.20 -1.46 4.99
C ILE A 22 10.53 -0.07 4.94
N GLY A 23 9.55 0.12 4.07
CA GLY A 23 8.78 1.35 3.97
C GLY A 23 8.07 1.71 5.27
N ILE A 24 7.37 0.78 5.92
CA ILE A 24 6.74 1.00 7.23
C ILE A 24 7.81 1.34 8.28
N GLY A 25 8.93 0.63 8.29
CA GLY A 25 10.03 0.88 9.21
C GLY A 25 10.58 2.29 9.07
N ILE A 26 10.80 2.78 7.85
CA ILE A 26 11.21 4.15 7.58
C ILE A 26 10.11 5.14 7.99
N TYR A 27 8.84 4.85 7.73
CA TYR A 27 7.72 5.73 8.08
C TYR A 27 7.60 5.91 9.60
N ILE A 28 7.69 4.82 10.37
CA ILE A 28 7.71 4.84 11.84
C ILE A 28 8.99 5.49 12.35
N GLY A 29 10.15 5.15 11.77
CA GLY A 29 11.43 5.75 12.14
C GLY A 29 11.44 7.26 11.96
N ALA A 30 10.89 7.76 10.85
CA ALA A 30 10.73 9.19 10.59
C ALA A 30 9.84 9.87 11.65
N PHE A 31 8.81 9.17 12.12
CA PHE A 31 7.96 9.65 13.21
C PHE A 31 8.71 9.73 14.55
N LEU A 32 9.54 8.74 14.87
CA LEU A 32 10.30 8.68 16.12
C LEU A 32 11.52 9.62 16.16
N LEU A 33 12.15 9.88 15.01
CA LEU A 33 13.34 10.72 14.87
C LEU A 33 13.03 12.21 14.65
N ASP A 34 11.81 12.63 15.00
CA ASP A 34 11.32 14.00 14.92
C ASP A 34 11.32 14.64 13.51
N TYR A 35 11.35 13.82 12.46
CA TYR A 35 11.14 14.28 11.06
C TYR A 35 9.67 14.54 10.76
N GLN A 36 8.87 14.92 11.75
CA GLN A 36 7.41 14.97 11.70
C GLN A 36 6.87 15.95 10.65
N ASN A 37 7.66 16.98 10.33
CA ASN A 37 7.34 18.04 9.38
C ASN A 37 8.00 17.85 8.01
N ASN A 38 8.69 16.73 7.76
CA ASN A 38 9.30 16.46 6.46
C ASN A 38 8.25 15.97 5.45
N ILE A 39 7.54 16.93 4.88
CA ILE A 39 6.43 16.70 3.93
C ILE A 39 6.86 15.88 2.73
N ASN A 40 8.04 16.17 2.19
CA ASN A 40 8.58 15.48 1.02
C ASN A 40 8.79 14.01 1.30
N LEU A 41 9.35 13.67 2.47
CA LEU A 41 9.53 12.30 2.91
C LEU A 41 8.19 11.57 2.98
N TYR A 42 7.23 12.09 3.73
CA TYR A 42 5.93 11.44 3.91
C TYR A 42 5.10 11.36 2.63
N THR A 43 5.15 12.38 1.77
CA THR A 43 4.49 12.38 0.46
C THR A 43 5.10 11.28 -0.42
N GLY A 44 6.43 11.21 -0.48
CA GLY A 44 7.13 10.16 -1.22
C GLY A 44 6.78 8.77 -0.70
N MET A 45 6.74 8.58 0.62
CA MET A 45 6.39 7.30 1.25
C MET A 45 4.94 6.90 0.97
N PHE A 46 4.00 7.83 1.07
CA PHE A 46 2.60 7.55 0.76
C PHE A 46 2.44 7.19 -0.74
N PHE A 47 3.09 7.94 -1.63
CA PHE A 47 3.10 7.62 -3.06
C PHE A 47 3.66 6.22 -3.34
N ILE A 48 4.78 5.85 -2.71
CA ILE A 48 5.37 4.52 -2.80
C ILE A 48 4.39 3.43 -2.33
N PHE A 49 3.69 3.64 -1.21
CA PHE A 49 2.68 2.68 -0.74
C PHE A 49 1.51 2.52 -1.72
N VAL A 50 1.06 3.59 -2.37
CA VAL A 50 0.03 3.51 -3.43
C VAL A 50 0.55 2.70 -4.62
N ILE A 51 1.80 2.92 -5.06
CA ILE A 51 2.42 2.14 -6.13
C ILE A 51 2.48 0.66 -5.75
N PHE A 52 2.94 0.33 -4.54
CA PHE A 52 3.01 -1.05 -4.08
C PHE A 52 1.64 -1.72 -4.04
N ASN A 53 0.61 -1.02 -3.55
CA ASN A 53 -0.77 -1.52 -3.58
C ASN A 53 -1.26 -1.83 -5.00
N ARG A 54 -0.90 -0.98 -5.97
CA ARG A 54 -1.26 -1.13 -7.38
C ARG A 54 -0.49 -2.28 -8.06
N LEU A 55 0.80 -2.42 -7.77
CA LEU A 55 1.62 -3.53 -8.25
C LEU A 55 1.13 -4.85 -7.68
N ALA A 56 0.92 -4.91 -6.36
CA ALA A 56 0.39 -6.07 -5.67
C ALA A 56 -0.96 -6.48 -6.27
N PHE A 57 -1.89 -5.54 -6.47
CA PHE A 57 -3.18 -5.79 -7.12
C PHE A 57 -3.06 -6.49 -8.48
N HIS A 58 -2.05 -6.13 -9.28
CA HIS A 58 -1.86 -6.72 -10.60
C HIS A 58 -1.53 -8.23 -10.53
N SER A 59 -0.91 -8.67 -9.44
CA SER A 59 -0.55 -10.07 -9.18
C SER A 59 -1.71 -10.91 -8.59
N PHE A 60 -2.88 -10.32 -8.29
CA PHE A 60 -4.02 -11.04 -7.72
C PHE A 60 -5.04 -11.51 -8.76
N ALA A 61 -5.48 -12.77 -8.63
CA ALA A 61 -6.47 -13.39 -9.51
C ALA A 61 -7.89 -12.81 -9.34
N ASN A 62 -8.30 -12.43 -8.13
CA ASN A 62 -9.68 -11.99 -7.84
C ASN A 62 -9.79 -10.46 -7.75
N LYS A 63 -9.79 -9.84 -8.93
CA LYS A 63 -9.68 -8.39 -9.11
C LYS A 63 -10.90 -7.60 -8.59
N LYS A 64 -12.10 -8.18 -8.52
CA LYS A 64 -13.35 -7.41 -8.27
C LYS A 64 -13.40 -6.74 -6.89
N ARG A 65 -13.15 -7.47 -5.79
CA ARG A 65 -13.23 -6.89 -4.43
C ARG A 65 -12.02 -6.02 -4.10
N LEU A 66 -10.82 -6.45 -4.49
CA LEU A 66 -9.58 -5.71 -4.24
C LEU A 66 -9.52 -4.37 -4.97
N LYS A 67 -10.23 -4.24 -6.09
CA LYS A 67 -10.29 -3.00 -6.87
C LYS A 67 -10.90 -1.82 -6.08
N TYR A 68 -11.93 -2.08 -5.27
CA TYR A 68 -12.54 -1.04 -4.44
C TYR A 68 -11.57 -0.50 -3.39
N TYR A 69 -10.81 -1.39 -2.77
CA TYR A 69 -9.81 -0.98 -1.79
C TYR A 69 -8.65 -0.22 -2.42
N LEU A 70 -8.20 -0.62 -3.62
CA LEU A 70 -7.19 0.14 -4.36
C LEU A 70 -7.66 1.57 -4.61
N TYR A 71 -8.89 1.74 -5.11
CA TYR A 71 -9.47 3.07 -5.32
C TYR A 71 -9.62 3.87 -4.05
N LEU A 72 -9.94 3.23 -2.93
CA LEU A 72 -9.96 3.91 -1.63
C LEU A 72 -8.58 4.47 -1.27
N THR A 73 -7.50 3.71 -1.47
CA THR A 73 -6.15 4.19 -1.17
C THR A 73 -5.69 5.32 -2.08
N GLU A 74 -6.06 5.26 -3.36
CA GLU A 74 -5.79 6.33 -4.33
C GLU A 74 -6.60 7.59 -4.01
N LEU A 75 -7.86 7.44 -3.61
CA LEU A 75 -8.69 8.54 -3.15
C LEU A 75 -8.11 9.19 -1.90
N CYS A 76 -7.66 8.41 -0.91
CA CYS A 76 -6.98 8.94 0.27
C CYS A 76 -5.73 9.74 -0.10
N PHE A 77 -4.96 9.28 -1.08
CA PHE A 77 -3.78 10.00 -1.56
C PHE A 77 -4.14 11.30 -2.29
N LEU A 78 -5.19 11.31 -3.11
CA LEU A 78 -5.69 12.53 -3.76
C LEU A 78 -6.20 13.55 -2.74
N VAL A 79 -6.96 13.11 -1.73
CA VAL A 79 -7.43 13.98 -0.64
C VAL A 79 -6.25 14.52 0.17
N TYR A 80 -5.22 13.71 0.40
CA TYR A 80 -3.98 14.15 1.04
C TYR A 80 -3.27 15.25 0.25
N LEU A 81 -3.12 15.09 -1.07
CA LEU A 81 -2.54 16.12 -1.93
C LEU A 81 -3.37 17.41 -1.96
N LEU A 82 -4.70 17.28 -1.96
CA LEU A 82 -5.59 18.42 -1.88
C LEU A 82 -5.39 19.19 -0.56
N PHE A 83 -5.25 18.48 0.56
CA PHE A 83 -5.00 19.11 1.86
C PHE A 83 -3.63 19.76 1.94
N LEU A 84 -2.60 19.17 1.35
CA LEU A 84 -1.29 19.79 1.20
C LEU A 84 -1.34 21.10 0.40
N TYR A 85 -2.23 21.19 -0.58
CA TYR A 85 -2.37 22.38 -1.42
C TYR A 85 -3.18 23.49 -0.74
N ILE A 86 -4.21 23.14 0.03
CA ILE A 86 -5.14 24.09 0.65
C ILE A 86 -4.65 24.58 2.01
N TYR A 87 -4.07 23.70 2.82
CA TYR A 87 -3.76 23.97 4.23
C TYR A 87 -2.28 24.18 4.45
N ASP A 88 -1.96 25.09 5.37
CA ASP A 88 -0.60 25.39 5.78
C ASP A 88 0.08 24.19 6.47
N PHE A 89 1.41 24.23 6.54
CA PHE A 89 2.26 23.15 7.05
C PHE A 89 1.97 22.80 8.51
N GLU A 90 1.41 23.72 9.30
CA GLU A 90 1.02 23.47 10.70
C GLU A 90 -0.04 22.36 10.84
N TYR A 91 -0.87 22.12 9.81
CA TYR A 91 -1.89 21.07 9.84
C TYR A 91 -1.39 19.71 9.31
N PHE A 92 -0.12 19.63 8.89
CA PHE A 92 0.50 18.45 8.27
C PHE A 92 0.33 17.16 9.08
N ILE A 93 0.42 17.29 10.40
CA ILE A 93 0.25 16.18 11.33
C ILE A 93 -1.10 15.48 11.19
N ARG A 94 -2.15 16.21 10.78
CA ARG A 94 -3.52 15.70 10.72
C ARG A 94 -3.75 14.88 9.46
N TYR A 95 -3.26 15.35 8.32
CA TYR A 95 -3.55 14.69 7.05
C TYR A 95 -2.53 13.61 6.66
N LYS A 96 -1.33 13.56 7.27
CA LYS A 96 -0.42 12.41 7.09
C LYS A 96 -1.04 11.06 7.50
N ILE A 97 -2.07 11.07 8.36
CA ILE A 97 -2.82 9.86 8.75
C ILE A 97 -3.54 9.18 7.58
N LEU A 98 -3.79 9.92 6.48
CA LEU A 98 -4.42 9.39 5.27
C LEU A 98 -3.57 8.31 4.59
N ALA A 99 -2.29 8.15 4.96
CA ALA A 99 -1.46 7.03 4.52
C ALA A 99 -1.86 5.69 5.15
N ILE A 100 -2.54 5.67 6.30
CA ILE A 100 -2.87 4.43 7.03
C ILE A 100 -3.71 3.45 6.18
N PRO A 101 -4.80 3.86 5.50
CA PRO A 101 -5.51 2.98 4.57
C PRO A 101 -4.60 2.31 3.54
N ALA A 102 -3.63 3.06 3.00
CA ALA A 102 -2.65 2.49 2.07
C ALA A 102 -1.73 1.48 2.75
N ILE A 103 -1.35 1.68 4.01
CA ILE A 103 -0.54 0.77 4.84
C ILE A 103 -1.30 -0.54 5.16
N ILE A 104 -2.59 -0.44 5.47
CA ILE A 104 -3.43 -1.58 5.83
C ILE A 104 -3.76 -2.44 4.60
N LEU A 105 -3.93 -1.82 3.42
CA LEU A 105 -4.37 -2.52 2.23
C LEU A 105 -3.45 -3.68 1.82
N VAL A 106 -2.13 -3.54 1.93
CA VAL A 106 -1.21 -4.65 1.62
C VAL A 106 -1.47 -5.88 2.49
N HIS A 107 -1.78 -5.68 3.77
CA HIS A 107 -2.06 -6.78 4.69
C HIS A 107 -3.37 -7.48 4.31
N VAL A 108 -4.38 -6.69 3.95
CA VAL A 108 -5.66 -7.20 3.44
C VAL A 108 -5.44 -8.02 2.16
N GLN A 109 -4.67 -7.49 1.22
CA GLN A 109 -4.33 -8.17 -0.03
C GLN A 109 -3.65 -9.52 0.24
N LEU A 110 -2.66 -9.57 1.14
CA LEU A 110 -1.96 -10.81 1.51
C LEU A 110 -2.88 -11.84 2.17
N PHE A 111 -3.74 -11.41 3.09
CA PHE A 111 -4.70 -12.31 3.73
C PHE A 111 -5.63 -12.96 2.69
N PHE A 112 -6.13 -12.18 1.73
CA PHE A 112 -6.94 -12.71 0.64
C PHE A 112 -6.13 -13.62 -0.30
N TYR A 113 -4.82 -13.36 -0.51
CA TYR A 113 -3.93 -14.25 -1.28
C TYR A 113 -3.93 -15.67 -0.70
N GLN A 114 -3.61 -15.76 0.60
CA GLN A 114 -3.43 -17.03 1.29
C GLN A 114 -4.73 -17.82 1.33
N LYS A 115 -5.85 -17.15 1.60
CA LYS A 115 -7.18 -17.78 1.62
C LYS A 115 -7.58 -18.36 0.27
N MET A 116 -7.28 -17.66 -0.84
CA MET A 116 -7.57 -18.16 -2.18
C MET A 116 -6.70 -19.37 -2.56
N LYS A 117 -5.42 -19.34 -2.19
CA LYS A 117 -4.50 -20.46 -2.42
C LYS A 117 -5.00 -21.75 -1.75
N GLN A 118 -5.41 -21.67 -0.49
CA GLN A 118 -5.93 -22.81 0.27
C GLN A 118 -7.21 -23.41 -0.34
N ASN A 119 -8.07 -22.60 -0.95
CA ASN A 119 -9.29 -23.08 -1.58
C ASN A 119 -9.03 -23.78 -2.92
N HIS A 120 -8.02 -23.34 -3.67
CA HIS A 120 -7.62 -23.98 -4.93
C HIS A 120 -6.89 -25.31 -4.74
N GLU A 121 -6.12 -25.47 -3.65
CA GLU A 121 -5.46 -26.75 -3.33
C GLU A 121 -6.43 -27.81 -2.80
N LYS A 122 -7.66 -27.42 -2.44
CA LYS A 122 -8.71 -28.31 -1.91
C LYS A 122 -9.79 -28.71 -2.93
N SER A 123 -9.83 -28.09 -4.11
CA SER A 123 -10.80 -28.39 -5.19
C SER A 123 -10.17 -29.25 -6.27
#